data_AF-A0A319CTD7-F1
#
_entry.id   AF-A0A319CTD7-F1
#
_cell.length_a   1.000
_cell.length_b   1.000
_cell.length_c   1.000
_cell.angle_alpha   90.00
_cell.angle_beta   90.00
_cell.angle_gamma   90.00
#
_symmetry.space_group_name_H-M   'P 1'
#
loop_
_entity.id
_entity.type
_entity.pdbx_description
1 polymer ?
#
loop_
_entity_poly.entity_id
_entity_poly.type
_entity_poly.pdbx_seq_one_letter_code
_entity_poly.pdbx_strand_id
1 'polypeptide(L)'
;MSEFPYDPAPPQEKDPVFQSTLKVSQDTGLLETSDEYVSWLEEPSDNHMPLSFGADGVTASVGASGNLLQINRYLGAGVSGMFTADLENVPGPSRLPQRRECLQQCATDPRSGIGLLCGPENPGSISKIGYLHDRWPRFEIAVEHDGAHGWKHDICGSQQYHVADGVVTQHCQLEYHSRAALQRYLGLNSRLLIRDLDFCQPSDHSCKSGDDWHQKFQGPHGYSTIVTHNLLCISERAVEGAKEFDLDSVALVMAVFIDNKPCNIPSDSREWLSGDLQESGKVGVTMAYRLQLSSQNPHWISHIIKPSQALKLGFIFRRHLEHVLSVCTIPTTERPIKYDEPPSEDGKIALTCSDMSCHRVLTSASFFAIAFLLSVHAFLNAYEEGYAQTLKDRMKRVCEAHMKWVLTLKTQAEGIFMPYYWLSGKPFQDDCYRHCPSPNYLTETPLQVLMVTSIFQVLFPKTDSQKDFKSILEKRIESWYKHLKQIDPQGLSVWARKQDDGVPRYRLDDQIWIWRAMGCAEEMEFTPEGSYSSAGI
;
A
#
# COMPACT_ATOMS: atom_id res chain seq x y z
N MET A 1 40.00 10.77 -11.97
CA MET A 1 39.79 9.37 -11.58
C MET A 1 40.38 9.20 -10.19
N SER A 2 39.54 9.35 -9.17
CA SER A 2 39.87 9.00 -7.78
C SER A 2 39.30 7.61 -7.54
N GLU A 3 40.11 6.71 -7.00
CA GLU A 3 39.65 5.37 -6.59
C GLU A 3 38.69 5.54 -5.41
N PHE A 4 37.44 5.11 -5.60
CA PHE A 4 36.49 5.00 -4.49
C PHE A 4 36.90 3.82 -3.59
N PRO A 5 36.72 3.92 -2.26
CA PRO A 5 37.11 2.85 -1.35
C PRO A 5 36.32 1.58 -1.64
N TYR A 6 37.03 0.46 -1.64
CA TYR A 6 36.51 -0.88 -1.92
C TYR A 6 35.29 -1.21 -1.04
N ASP A 7 34.20 -1.60 -1.68
CA ASP A 7 33.04 -2.27 -1.07
C ASP A 7 33.53 -3.51 -0.29
N PRO A 8 33.15 -3.72 0.99
CA PRO A 8 33.45 -4.96 1.69
C PRO A 8 32.91 -6.16 0.90
N ALA A 9 33.81 -7.01 0.42
CA ALA A 9 33.48 -8.15 -0.42
C ALA A 9 32.28 -8.94 0.15
N PRO A 10 31.30 -9.34 -0.70
CA PRO A 10 30.05 -9.94 -0.23
C PRO A 10 30.34 -11.12 0.72
N PRO A 11 29.63 -11.18 1.87
CA PRO A 11 29.95 -12.11 2.96
C PRO A 11 29.99 -13.53 2.43
N GLN A 12 31.05 -14.30 2.69
CA GLN A 12 31.12 -15.67 2.16
C GLN A 12 29.90 -16.50 2.63
N GLU A 13 29.52 -17.55 1.91
CA GLU A 13 28.37 -18.41 2.28
C GLU A 13 28.44 -18.91 3.75
N LYS A 14 29.65 -19.07 4.29
CA LYS A 14 29.92 -19.48 5.68
C LYS A 14 29.91 -18.34 6.71
N ASP A 15 29.64 -17.12 6.30
CA ASP A 15 29.58 -15.95 7.17
C ASP A 15 28.54 -16.17 8.29
N PRO A 16 28.89 -15.96 9.58
CA PRO A 16 27.98 -16.25 10.69
C PRO A 16 26.68 -15.44 10.66
N VAL A 17 26.69 -14.23 10.12
CA VAL A 17 25.51 -13.34 10.03
C VAL A 17 24.63 -13.77 8.85
N PHE A 18 25.23 -14.21 7.74
CA PHE A 18 24.50 -14.79 6.61
C PHE A 18 23.88 -16.15 6.99
N GLN A 19 24.60 -16.97 7.75
CA GLN A 19 24.12 -18.24 8.26
C GLN A 19 23.09 -18.10 9.40
N SER A 20 23.21 -17.12 10.30
CA SER A 20 22.16 -16.84 11.31
C SER A 20 20.87 -16.32 10.70
N THR A 21 20.98 -15.70 9.52
CA THR A 21 19.88 -15.23 8.69
C THR A 21 19.17 -16.37 7.97
N LEU A 22 19.93 -17.24 7.31
CA LEU A 22 19.41 -18.41 6.58
C LEU A 22 18.89 -19.52 7.49
N LYS A 23 19.20 -19.49 8.78
CA LYS A 23 18.53 -20.29 9.81
C LYS A 23 17.09 -19.79 9.98
N VAL A 24 16.24 -20.17 9.04
CA VAL A 24 14.79 -20.27 9.24
C VAL A 24 14.56 -20.92 10.59
N SER A 25 13.78 -20.25 11.44
CA SER A 25 13.39 -20.80 12.73
C SER A 25 12.55 -22.05 12.49
N GLN A 26 13.14 -23.23 12.66
CA GLN A 26 12.39 -24.49 12.66
C GLN A 26 11.31 -24.49 13.76
N ASP A 27 11.50 -23.64 14.79
CA ASP A 27 10.54 -23.41 15.88
C ASP A 27 9.41 -22.41 15.55
N THR A 28 9.43 -21.72 14.38
CA THR A 28 8.23 -20.97 13.96
C THR A 28 7.19 -21.93 13.37
N GLY A 29 6.37 -22.52 14.23
CA GLY A 29 5.16 -23.31 13.89
C GLY A 29 4.03 -22.49 13.26
N LEU A 30 4.40 -21.61 12.33
CA LEU A 30 3.57 -20.61 11.64
C LEU A 30 3.37 -20.96 10.16
N LEU A 31 4.09 -21.96 9.66
CA LEU A 31 3.90 -22.58 8.35
C LEU A 31 3.09 -23.89 8.42
N GLU A 32 2.65 -24.31 9.60
CA GLU A 32 1.46 -25.18 9.70
C GLU A 32 0.23 -24.33 9.39
N THR A 33 0.02 -24.06 8.10
CA THR A 33 -1.16 -23.39 7.57
C THR A 33 -2.36 -24.34 7.64
N SER A 34 -2.79 -24.67 8.87
CA SER A 34 -4.06 -25.35 9.11
C SER A 34 -5.15 -24.60 8.35
N ASP A 35 -5.84 -25.31 7.45
CA ASP A 35 -6.93 -24.74 6.64
C ASP A 35 -8.06 -24.16 7.50
N GLU A 36 -8.09 -24.51 8.80
CA GLU A 36 -8.94 -23.89 9.81
C GLU A 36 -8.82 -22.36 9.85
N TYR A 37 -7.65 -21.77 9.54
CA TYR A 37 -7.44 -20.32 9.54
C TYR A 37 -7.61 -19.63 8.18
N VAL A 38 -7.88 -20.40 7.12
CA VAL A 38 -8.16 -19.84 5.80
C VAL A 38 -9.66 -19.64 5.65
N SER A 39 -10.02 -18.41 5.27
CA SER A 39 -11.40 -18.10 4.89
C SER A 39 -11.51 -18.11 3.38
N TRP A 40 -12.08 -19.19 2.85
CA TRP A 40 -12.32 -19.39 1.43
C TRP A 40 -13.48 -18.55 0.92
N LEU A 41 -13.38 -18.05 -0.32
CA LEU A 41 -14.52 -17.49 -1.04
C LEU A 41 -15.42 -18.64 -1.51
N GLU A 42 -16.72 -18.55 -1.24
CA GLU A 42 -17.66 -19.66 -1.48
C GLU A 42 -17.80 -20.01 -2.97
N GLU A 43 -17.69 -19.01 -3.86
CA GLU A 43 -17.52 -19.21 -5.30
C GLU A 43 -16.54 -18.17 -5.88
N PRO A 44 -15.63 -18.53 -6.80
CA PRO A 44 -14.85 -17.57 -7.59
C PRO A 44 -15.70 -16.99 -8.74
N SER A 45 -16.88 -16.46 -8.43
CA SER A 45 -17.82 -15.90 -9.41
C SER A 45 -17.21 -14.71 -10.17
N ASP A 46 -16.84 -14.90 -11.44
CA ASP A 46 -16.28 -13.89 -12.36
C ASP A 46 -15.28 -12.92 -11.71
N ASN A 47 -14.40 -13.46 -10.83
CA ASN A 47 -13.53 -12.67 -9.95
C ASN A 47 -12.32 -12.10 -10.69
N HIS A 48 -12.59 -11.25 -11.68
CA HIS A 48 -11.63 -10.43 -12.42
C HIS A 48 -11.00 -9.30 -11.59
N MET A 49 -11.38 -9.16 -10.32
CA MET A 49 -10.89 -8.09 -9.47
C MET A 49 -9.57 -8.48 -8.77
N PRO A 50 -8.52 -7.65 -8.89
CA PRO A 50 -7.25 -7.88 -8.19
C PRO A 50 -7.39 -7.76 -6.67
N LEU A 51 -6.69 -8.62 -5.95
CA LEU A 51 -6.70 -8.67 -4.48
C LEU A 51 -5.52 -7.87 -3.94
N SER A 52 -5.79 -6.78 -3.21
CA SER A 52 -4.73 -5.98 -2.57
C SER A 52 -4.57 -6.32 -1.09
N PHE A 53 -3.35 -6.29 -0.56
CA PHE A 53 -2.97 -6.63 0.81
C PHE A 53 -1.72 -5.83 1.24
N GLY A 54 -1.37 -5.78 2.53
CA GLY A 54 -0.25 -4.94 2.98
C GLY A 54 0.14 -5.08 4.46
N ALA A 55 1.17 -4.33 4.84
CA ALA A 55 1.64 -4.08 6.21
C ALA A 55 2.52 -2.84 6.24
N ASP A 56 2.40 -2.01 7.27
CA ASP A 56 3.43 -1.05 7.70
C ASP A 56 3.96 -0.13 6.57
N GLY A 57 3.06 0.33 5.70
CA GLY A 57 3.36 1.22 4.57
C GLY A 57 3.81 0.52 3.29
N VAL A 58 3.91 -0.81 3.29
CA VAL A 58 4.03 -1.66 2.09
C VAL A 58 2.67 -2.23 1.72
N THR A 59 2.30 -2.11 0.45
CA THR A 59 1.12 -2.75 -0.12
C THR A 59 1.51 -3.58 -1.33
N ALA A 60 0.68 -4.54 -1.69
CA ALA A 60 0.83 -5.38 -2.86
C ALA A 60 -0.55 -5.70 -3.44
N SER A 61 -0.59 -5.97 -4.74
CA SER A 61 -1.81 -6.40 -5.44
C SER A 61 -1.51 -7.64 -6.27
N VAL A 62 -2.35 -8.67 -6.18
CA VAL A 62 -2.28 -9.90 -7.00
C VAL A 62 -3.48 -10.00 -7.93
N GLY A 63 -3.30 -10.62 -9.09
CA GLY A 63 -4.38 -10.89 -10.04
C GLY A 63 -5.28 -12.04 -9.63
N ALA A 64 -6.30 -12.31 -10.42
CA ALA A 64 -7.17 -13.48 -10.29
C ALA A 64 -6.37 -14.79 -10.41
N SER A 65 -5.30 -14.78 -11.21
CA SER A 65 -4.32 -15.86 -11.38
C SER A 65 -3.37 -16.07 -10.20
N GLY A 66 -3.51 -15.31 -9.11
CA GLY A 66 -2.57 -15.32 -8.01
C GLY A 66 -1.23 -14.63 -8.29
N ASN A 67 -0.91 -14.25 -9.53
CA ASN A 67 0.34 -13.55 -9.83
C ASN A 67 0.40 -12.16 -9.19
N LEU A 68 1.57 -11.77 -8.69
CA LEU A 68 1.82 -10.44 -8.14
C LEU A 68 1.86 -9.38 -9.26
N LEU A 69 1.02 -8.35 -9.20
CA LEU A 69 0.92 -7.30 -10.23
C LEU A 69 1.81 -6.10 -9.91
N GLN A 70 1.83 -5.69 -8.65
CA GLN A 70 2.58 -4.53 -8.16
C GLN A 70 2.87 -4.62 -6.66
N ILE A 71 3.92 -3.94 -6.23
CA ILE A 71 4.24 -3.64 -4.84
C ILE A 71 4.37 -2.12 -4.71
N ASN A 72 3.74 -1.51 -3.70
CA ASN A 72 3.93 -0.11 -3.37
C ASN A 72 4.58 0.03 -1.99
N ARG A 73 5.43 1.05 -1.80
CA ARG A 73 5.96 1.40 -0.47
C ARG A 73 6.13 2.91 -0.32
N TYR A 74 5.67 3.45 0.81
CA TYR A 74 6.04 4.80 1.21
C TYR A 74 7.48 4.81 1.70
N LEU A 75 8.30 5.64 1.08
CA LEU A 75 9.73 5.78 1.37
C LEU A 75 10.09 7.19 1.84
N GLY A 76 9.17 8.16 1.75
CA GLY A 76 9.42 9.56 2.13
C GLY A 76 10.37 10.32 1.20
N ALA A 77 10.77 9.71 0.08
CA ALA A 77 11.53 10.33 -1.00
C ALA A 77 10.66 10.54 -2.26
N GLY A 78 11.15 11.28 -3.25
CA GLY A 78 10.36 11.62 -4.44
C GLY A 78 9.36 12.75 -4.19
N VAL A 79 8.48 13.00 -5.17
CA VAL A 79 7.41 13.99 -5.11
C VAL A 79 6.23 13.46 -4.30
N SER A 80 5.79 12.23 -4.57
CA SER A 80 4.62 11.64 -3.90
C SER A 80 4.94 11.08 -2.51
N GLY A 81 6.20 10.66 -2.29
CA GLY A 81 6.62 9.87 -1.13
C GLY A 81 6.45 8.36 -1.29
N MET A 82 5.72 7.90 -2.33
CA MET A 82 5.32 6.51 -2.56
C MET A 82 5.87 6.01 -3.88
N PHE A 83 6.58 4.88 -3.83
CA PHE A 83 7.07 4.20 -5.01
C PHE A 83 6.23 2.96 -5.29
N THR A 84 6.03 2.67 -6.57
CA THR A 84 5.50 1.39 -7.05
C THR A 84 6.59 0.63 -7.77
N ALA A 85 6.57 -0.69 -7.68
CA ALA A 85 7.29 -1.61 -8.53
C ALA A 85 6.26 -2.50 -9.22
N ASP A 86 6.16 -2.38 -10.55
CA ASP A 86 5.09 -2.95 -11.36
C ASP A 86 5.55 -3.25 -12.79
N LEU A 87 4.72 -3.94 -13.56
CA LEU A 87 5.08 -4.38 -14.92
C LEU A 87 5.52 -3.24 -15.85
N GLU A 88 6.50 -3.54 -16.71
CA GLU A 88 7.08 -2.59 -17.67
C GLU A 88 6.01 -1.97 -18.60
N ASN A 89 5.04 -2.77 -19.06
CA ASN A 89 3.96 -2.34 -19.96
C ASN A 89 2.89 -1.45 -19.30
N VAL A 90 2.84 -1.36 -17.97
CA VAL A 90 1.84 -0.54 -17.28
C VAL A 90 2.15 0.95 -17.50
N PRO A 91 1.18 1.78 -17.93
CA PRO A 91 1.39 3.21 -18.11
C PRO A 91 1.94 3.92 -16.85
N GLY A 92 2.82 4.89 -17.08
CA GLY A 92 3.38 5.73 -16.03
C GLY A 92 2.30 6.53 -15.27
N PRO A 93 2.58 6.96 -14.02
CA PRO A 93 1.54 7.33 -13.06
C PRO A 93 0.62 8.48 -13.53
N SER A 94 1.15 9.51 -14.20
CA SER A 94 0.36 10.61 -14.76
C SER A 94 -0.74 10.20 -15.74
N ARG A 95 -0.66 9.00 -16.34
CA ARG A 95 -1.68 8.43 -17.23
C ARG A 95 -2.69 7.58 -16.47
N LEU A 96 -3.28 8.13 -15.40
CA LEU A 96 -4.11 7.41 -14.42
C LEU A 96 -5.23 6.52 -15.02
N PRO A 97 -6.06 6.97 -15.99
CA PRO A 97 -7.09 6.12 -16.57
C PRO A 97 -6.50 4.89 -17.29
N GLN A 98 -5.49 5.10 -18.13
CA GLN A 98 -4.83 4.03 -18.87
C GLN A 98 -4.06 3.09 -17.94
N ARG A 99 -3.45 3.62 -16.88
CA ARG A 99 -2.77 2.84 -15.83
C ARG A 99 -3.75 1.91 -15.13
N ARG A 100 -4.91 2.42 -14.71
CA ARG A 100 -5.97 1.62 -14.07
C ARG A 100 -6.49 0.52 -15.00
N GLU A 101 -6.80 0.87 -16.25
CA GLU A 101 -7.29 -0.07 -17.26
C GLU A 101 -6.27 -1.18 -17.52
N CYS A 102 -4.99 -0.83 -17.71
CA CYS A 102 -3.92 -1.80 -17.92
C CYS A 102 -3.72 -2.72 -16.71
N LEU A 103 -3.73 -2.19 -15.47
CA LEU A 103 -3.65 -3.01 -14.26
C LEU A 103 -4.85 -3.94 -14.10
N GLN A 104 -6.05 -3.51 -14.49
CA GLN A 104 -7.26 -4.34 -14.48
C GLN A 104 -7.18 -5.46 -15.55
N GLN A 105 -6.67 -5.17 -16.75
CA GLN A 105 -6.40 -6.19 -17.76
C GLN A 105 -5.35 -7.20 -17.25
N CYS A 106 -4.22 -6.72 -16.71
CA CYS A 106 -3.17 -7.57 -16.13
C CYS A 106 -3.69 -8.44 -14.98
N ALA A 107 -4.66 -7.96 -14.19
CA ALA A 107 -5.29 -8.76 -13.14
C ALA A 107 -6.08 -9.99 -13.66
N THR A 108 -6.43 -10.01 -14.94
CA THR A 108 -7.17 -11.11 -15.58
C THR A 108 -6.30 -12.02 -16.46
N ASP A 109 -5.09 -11.60 -16.83
CA ASP A 109 -4.16 -12.37 -17.66
C ASP A 109 -3.21 -13.21 -16.78
N PRO A 110 -3.27 -14.55 -16.82
CA PRO A 110 -2.43 -15.41 -15.98
C PRO A 110 -0.94 -15.43 -16.37
N ARG A 111 -0.57 -14.72 -17.44
CA ARG A 111 0.83 -14.50 -17.84
C ARG A 111 1.35 -13.13 -17.37
N SER A 112 0.46 -12.26 -16.88
CA SER A 112 0.81 -10.96 -16.32
C SER A 112 1.16 -11.10 -14.84
N GLY A 113 2.30 -10.51 -14.46
CA GLY A 113 2.79 -10.44 -13.09
C GLY A 113 4.31 -10.25 -13.00
N ILE A 114 4.78 -9.70 -11.89
CA ILE A 114 6.20 -9.51 -11.56
C ILE A 114 6.71 -10.66 -10.69
N GLY A 115 7.98 -11.02 -10.86
CA GLY A 115 8.62 -12.10 -10.11
C GLY A 115 8.07 -13.48 -10.46
N LEU A 116 7.74 -14.26 -9.44
CA LEU A 116 7.38 -15.67 -9.57
C LEU A 116 5.97 -15.82 -10.17
N LEU A 117 5.90 -16.32 -11.39
CA LEU A 117 4.67 -16.73 -12.05
C LEU A 117 4.42 -18.21 -11.73
N CYS A 118 3.24 -18.52 -11.21
CA CYS A 118 2.91 -19.86 -10.71
C CYS A 118 1.50 -20.25 -11.13
N GLY A 119 1.39 -21.09 -12.17
CA GLY A 119 0.12 -21.57 -12.70
C GLY A 119 0.12 -21.70 -14.23
N PRO A 120 -0.99 -22.18 -14.81
CA PRO A 120 -1.12 -22.34 -16.25
C PRO A 120 -1.53 -21.05 -16.96
N GLU A 121 -1.28 -21.04 -18.28
CA GLU A 121 -1.67 -19.96 -19.19
C GLU A 121 -3.20 -19.73 -19.28
N ASN A 122 -4.01 -20.59 -18.67
CA ASN A 122 -5.46 -20.48 -18.58
C ASN A 122 -5.87 -20.12 -17.14
N PRO A 123 -6.64 -19.03 -16.91
CA PRO A 123 -6.98 -18.60 -15.56
C PRO A 123 -7.96 -19.53 -14.83
N GLY A 124 -8.63 -20.45 -15.55
CA GLY A 124 -9.62 -21.38 -15.01
C GLY A 124 -9.07 -22.53 -14.13
N SER A 125 -7.75 -22.61 -13.92
CA SER A 125 -7.11 -23.69 -13.12
C SER A 125 -6.83 -23.31 -11.66
N ILE A 126 -7.33 -22.16 -11.21
CA ILE A 126 -7.39 -21.86 -9.77
C ILE A 126 -8.71 -22.40 -9.24
N SER A 127 -8.59 -23.40 -8.39
CA SER A 127 -9.74 -24.11 -7.82
C SER A 127 -10.39 -23.33 -6.69
N LYS A 128 -9.61 -22.56 -5.91
CA LYS A 128 -10.10 -21.76 -4.78
C LYS A 128 -9.25 -20.52 -4.57
N ILE A 129 -9.90 -19.46 -4.08
CA ILE A 129 -9.28 -18.24 -3.57
C ILE A 129 -9.75 -18.07 -2.12
N GLY A 130 -8.84 -17.73 -1.23
CA GLY A 130 -9.13 -17.50 0.18
C GLY A 130 -8.16 -16.50 0.80
N TYR A 131 -8.33 -16.26 2.10
CA TYR A 131 -7.43 -15.42 2.88
C TYR A 131 -7.05 -16.10 4.19
N LEU A 132 -5.74 -16.31 4.39
CA LEU A 132 -5.19 -16.64 5.69
C LEU A 132 -5.32 -15.42 6.60
N HIS A 133 -5.92 -15.62 7.78
CA HIS A 133 -6.18 -14.55 8.76
C HIS A 133 -6.87 -13.31 8.16
N ASP A 134 -7.67 -13.49 7.10
CA ASP A 134 -8.46 -12.45 6.40
C ASP A 134 -7.67 -11.28 5.80
N ARG A 135 -6.35 -11.41 5.76
CA ARG A 135 -5.41 -10.39 5.34
C ARG A 135 -4.54 -10.86 4.17
N TRP A 136 -4.25 -12.15 4.12
CA TRP A 136 -3.18 -12.74 3.33
C TRP A 136 -3.74 -13.65 2.22
N PRO A 137 -3.76 -13.22 0.94
CA PRO A 137 -4.32 -14.00 -0.16
C PRO A 137 -3.69 -15.39 -0.27
N ARG A 138 -4.54 -16.42 -0.36
CA ARG A 138 -4.19 -17.81 -0.63
C ARG A 138 -4.95 -18.30 -1.86
N PHE A 139 -4.26 -19.04 -2.73
CA PHE A 139 -4.81 -19.65 -3.94
C PHE A 139 -4.55 -21.16 -3.89
N GLU A 140 -5.52 -21.96 -4.30
CA GLU A 140 -5.35 -23.41 -4.50
C GLU A 140 -5.33 -23.71 -6.00
N ILE A 141 -4.18 -24.14 -6.48
CA ILE A 141 -3.89 -24.40 -7.89
C ILE A 141 -4.16 -25.88 -8.17
N ALA A 142 -4.94 -26.16 -9.22
CA ALA A 142 -5.18 -27.53 -9.69
C ALA A 142 -5.28 -27.53 -11.21
N VAL A 143 -4.21 -27.96 -11.88
CA VAL A 143 -4.12 -28.01 -13.34
C VAL A 143 -4.46 -29.43 -13.79
N GLU A 144 -5.64 -29.65 -14.37
CA GLU A 144 -6.04 -30.96 -14.89
C GLU A 144 -5.09 -31.44 -16.01
N HIS A 145 -4.86 -32.75 -16.06
CA HIS A 145 -4.01 -33.39 -17.06
C HIS A 145 -4.87 -33.99 -18.18
N ASP A 146 -4.60 -33.64 -19.44
CA ASP A 146 -5.31 -34.18 -20.63
C ASP A 146 -5.02 -35.67 -20.92
N GLY A 147 -4.18 -36.35 -20.11
CA GLY A 147 -3.63 -37.68 -20.40
C GLY A 147 -4.25 -38.85 -19.63
N ALA A 148 -4.41 -39.98 -20.33
CA ALA A 148 -5.08 -41.20 -19.85
C ALA A 148 -4.31 -42.05 -18.79
N HIS A 149 -3.40 -41.44 -18.02
CA HIS A 149 -2.42 -42.16 -17.18
C HIS A 149 -2.74 -42.16 -15.66
N GLY A 150 -4.00 -41.91 -15.29
CA GLY A 150 -4.49 -42.10 -13.91
C GLY A 150 -4.13 -41.00 -12.92
N TRP A 151 -3.32 -40.01 -13.31
CA TRP A 151 -3.16 -38.75 -12.59
C TRP A 151 -4.30 -37.81 -12.94
N LYS A 152 -4.87 -37.15 -11.93
CA LYS A 152 -5.94 -36.17 -12.13
C LYS A 152 -5.41 -34.79 -12.54
N HIS A 153 -4.21 -34.43 -12.09
CA HIS A 153 -3.61 -33.12 -12.26
C HIS A 153 -2.12 -33.22 -12.62
N ASP A 154 -1.65 -32.36 -13.53
CA ASP A 154 -0.23 -32.21 -13.87
C ASP A 154 0.53 -31.50 -12.75
N ILE A 155 -0.12 -30.50 -12.14
CA ILE A 155 0.29 -29.81 -10.92
C ILE A 155 -0.92 -29.59 -10.03
N CYS A 156 -0.77 -29.81 -8.73
CA CYS A 156 -1.64 -29.25 -7.71
C CYS A 156 -0.82 -28.60 -6.59
N GLY A 157 -1.43 -27.71 -5.81
CA GLY A 157 -0.72 -27.05 -4.72
C GLY A 157 -1.37 -25.76 -4.26
N SER A 158 -0.65 -25.01 -3.42
CA SER A 158 -1.11 -23.73 -2.90
C SER A 158 -0.09 -22.60 -3.13
N GLN A 159 -0.60 -21.37 -3.17
CA GLN A 159 0.19 -20.14 -3.24
C GLN A 159 -0.33 -19.17 -2.18
N GLN A 160 0.53 -18.77 -1.25
CA GLN A 160 0.22 -17.93 -0.11
C GLN A 160 1.07 -16.66 -0.14
N TYR A 161 0.43 -15.50 0.00
CA TYR A 161 1.10 -14.21 0.14
C TYR A 161 1.14 -13.75 1.59
N HIS A 162 2.16 -13.01 2.02
CA HIS A 162 2.13 -12.20 3.25
C HIS A 162 3.00 -10.94 3.13
N VAL A 163 2.83 -9.99 4.05
CA VAL A 163 3.74 -8.83 4.19
C VAL A 163 4.17 -8.69 5.65
N ALA A 164 5.47 -8.62 5.89
CA ALA A 164 6.06 -8.38 7.21
C ALA A 164 7.39 -7.63 7.04
N ASP A 165 7.80 -6.84 8.05
CA ASP A 165 9.08 -6.11 8.09
C ASP A 165 9.40 -5.28 6.82
N GLY A 166 8.37 -4.79 6.14
CA GLY A 166 8.48 -4.04 4.88
C GLY A 166 8.82 -4.90 3.65
N VAL A 167 8.50 -6.20 3.67
CA VAL A 167 8.75 -7.15 2.58
C VAL A 167 7.49 -7.94 2.26
N VAL A 168 7.24 -8.11 0.96
CA VAL A 168 6.20 -8.99 0.44
C VAL A 168 6.81 -10.38 0.22
N THR A 169 6.16 -11.43 0.71
CA THR A 169 6.58 -12.81 0.48
C THR A 169 5.49 -13.55 -0.27
N GLN A 170 5.89 -14.35 -1.25
CA GLN A 170 5.08 -15.31 -1.99
C GLN A 170 5.63 -16.70 -1.72
N HIS A 171 4.80 -17.59 -1.18
CA HIS A 171 5.17 -18.98 -0.89
C HIS A 171 4.27 -19.92 -1.69
N CYS A 172 4.86 -20.72 -2.56
CA CYS A 172 4.19 -21.72 -3.38
C CYS A 172 4.60 -23.11 -2.89
N GLN A 173 3.64 -23.98 -2.57
CA GLN A 173 3.87 -25.40 -2.31
C GLN A 173 3.21 -26.19 -3.44
N LEU A 174 4.02 -26.83 -4.28
CA LEU A 174 3.57 -27.49 -5.50
C LEU A 174 3.90 -28.98 -5.47
N GLU A 175 2.92 -29.81 -5.84
CA GLU A 175 3.10 -31.21 -6.20
C GLU A 175 3.01 -31.32 -7.73
N TYR A 176 3.96 -32.01 -8.35
CA TYR A 176 4.10 -32.06 -9.81
C TYR A 176 4.37 -33.48 -10.32
N HIS A 177 3.71 -33.85 -11.41
CA HIS A 177 3.84 -35.17 -12.01
C HIS A 177 5.16 -35.36 -12.79
N SER A 178 5.67 -34.30 -13.42
CA SER A 178 6.96 -34.31 -14.12
C SER A 178 7.68 -32.97 -14.02
N ARG A 179 9.01 -32.99 -14.09
CA ARG A 179 9.85 -31.78 -14.11
C ARG A 179 9.49 -30.88 -15.31
N ALA A 180 9.15 -31.48 -16.44
CA ALA A 180 8.68 -30.77 -17.63
C ALA A 180 7.33 -30.06 -17.41
N ALA A 181 6.43 -30.64 -16.61
CA ALA A 181 5.20 -29.94 -16.19
C ALA A 181 5.53 -28.76 -15.27
N LEU A 182 6.39 -28.95 -14.26
CA LEU A 182 6.84 -27.87 -13.38
C LEU A 182 7.45 -26.69 -14.16
N GLN A 183 8.34 -26.96 -15.12
CA GLN A 183 8.96 -25.94 -15.97
C GLN A 183 7.99 -25.24 -16.93
N ARG A 184 6.82 -25.82 -17.22
CA ARG A 184 5.77 -25.17 -18.03
C ARG A 184 4.97 -24.14 -17.23
N TYR A 185 4.79 -24.39 -15.94
CA TYR A 185 3.86 -23.66 -15.08
C TYR A 185 4.54 -22.77 -14.03
N LEU A 186 5.86 -22.83 -13.92
CA LEU A 186 6.65 -22.03 -13.00
C LEU A 186 7.65 -21.18 -13.79
N GLY A 187 7.49 -19.86 -13.70
CA GLY A 187 8.29 -18.90 -14.46
C GLY A 187 8.76 -17.73 -13.60
N LEU A 188 9.72 -16.97 -14.11
CA LEU A 188 10.17 -15.72 -13.48
C LEU A 188 10.03 -14.57 -14.47
N ASN A 189 9.41 -13.47 -14.06
CA ASN A 189 9.31 -12.24 -14.83
C ASN A 189 10.00 -11.07 -14.12
N SER A 190 11.19 -10.72 -14.57
CA SER A 190 11.95 -9.56 -14.10
C SER A 190 11.68 -8.28 -14.90
N ARG A 191 10.68 -8.26 -15.81
CA ARG A 191 10.29 -7.07 -16.62
C ARG A 191 9.35 -6.16 -15.84
N LEU A 192 9.92 -5.54 -14.83
CA LEU A 192 9.29 -4.53 -13.98
C LEU A 192 10.08 -3.22 -14.03
N LEU A 193 9.39 -2.12 -13.73
CA LEU A 193 9.98 -0.81 -13.50
C LEU A 193 9.60 -0.33 -12.10
N ILE A 194 10.48 0.46 -11.48
CA ILE A 194 10.19 1.19 -10.25
C ILE A 194 9.82 2.63 -10.62
N ARG A 195 8.74 3.18 -10.07
CA ARG A 195 8.19 4.48 -10.44
C ARG A 195 7.78 5.24 -9.16
N ASP A 196 8.17 6.52 -9.03
CA ASP A 196 7.52 7.44 -8.08
C ASP A 196 6.08 7.68 -8.56
N LEU A 197 5.10 7.55 -7.67
CA LEU A 197 3.69 7.77 -7.96
C LEU A 197 3.34 9.28 -8.10
N ASP A 198 4.14 10.05 -8.85
CA ASP A 198 3.85 11.42 -9.25
C ASP A 198 2.86 11.45 -10.43
N PHE A 199 1.61 11.78 -10.15
CA PHE A 199 0.54 11.94 -11.15
C PHE A 199 0.55 13.29 -11.86
N CYS A 200 1.34 14.26 -11.39
CA CYS A 200 1.29 15.65 -11.84
C CYS A 200 2.26 15.94 -12.98
N GLN A 201 3.36 15.19 -13.09
CA GLN A 201 4.34 15.37 -14.15
C GLN A 201 4.01 14.43 -15.34
N PRO A 202 3.50 14.96 -16.47
CA PRO A 202 3.24 14.17 -17.68
C PRO A 202 4.52 13.82 -18.44
N SER A 203 5.70 14.25 -17.96
CA SER A 203 6.98 14.03 -18.62
C SER A 203 7.23 12.53 -18.83
N ASP A 204 7.49 12.14 -20.08
CA ASP A 204 7.67 10.74 -20.51
C ASP A 204 8.88 10.00 -19.85
N HIS A 205 9.56 10.63 -18.89
CA HIS A 205 10.68 10.12 -18.09
C HIS A 205 10.33 8.93 -17.15
N SER A 206 9.09 8.44 -17.17
CA SER A 206 8.67 7.20 -16.48
C SER A 206 8.16 6.10 -17.42
N CYS A 207 8.17 6.37 -18.74
CA CYS A 207 7.43 5.59 -19.75
C CYS A 207 8.27 5.02 -20.89
N LYS A 208 9.55 5.38 -21.01
CA LYS A 208 10.44 4.86 -22.06
C LYS A 208 11.46 3.92 -21.45
N SER A 209 11.44 2.65 -21.88
CA SER A 209 12.37 1.59 -21.50
C SER A 209 13.77 1.75 -22.14
N GLY A 210 14.25 2.98 -22.28
CA GLY A 210 15.58 3.31 -22.78
C GLY A 210 16.62 3.31 -21.66
N ASP A 211 16.90 2.12 -21.12
CA ASP A 211 18.07 1.62 -20.37
C ASP A 211 18.81 2.45 -19.28
N ASP A 212 18.75 3.78 -19.25
CA ASP A 212 19.61 4.60 -18.37
C ASP A 212 19.09 4.74 -16.92
N TRP A 213 17.79 4.59 -16.67
CA TRP A 213 17.18 4.89 -15.36
C TRP A 213 17.00 3.69 -14.43
N HIS A 214 17.01 2.48 -14.99
CA HIS A 214 16.78 1.24 -14.25
C HIS A 214 17.92 0.26 -14.46
N GLN A 215 18.76 0.09 -13.45
CA GLN A 215 19.85 -0.87 -13.50
C GLN A 215 19.41 -2.19 -12.88
N LYS A 216 19.81 -3.30 -13.50
CA LYS A 216 19.59 -4.65 -12.98
C LYS A 216 20.93 -5.28 -12.66
N PHE A 217 21.11 -5.72 -11.43
CA PHE A 217 22.31 -6.41 -10.99
C PHE A 217 21.96 -7.61 -10.12
N GLN A 218 22.91 -8.53 -10.03
CA GLN A 218 22.85 -9.65 -9.10
C GLN A 218 23.28 -9.16 -7.72
N GLY A 219 22.50 -9.49 -6.70
CA GLY A 219 22.92 -9.34 -5.31
C GLY A 219 23.99 -10.37 -4.92
N PRO A 220 24.44 -10.34 -3.65
CA PRO A 220 25.45 -11.27 -3.14
C PRO A 220 25.18 -12.74 -3.52
N HIS A 221 26.19 -13.37 -4.13
CA HIS A 221 26.17 -14.77 -4.63
C HIS A 221 25.13 -15.10 -5.71
N GLY A 222 24.45 -14.09 -6.27
CA GLY A 222 23.39 -14.25 -7.26
C GLY A 222 22.08 -14.81 -6.71
N TYR A 223 21.90 -14.84 -5.38
CA TYR A 223 20.65 -15.29 -4.74
C TYR A 223 19.50 -14.29 -4.86
N SER A 224 19.78 -13.07 -5.30
CA SER A 224 18.78 -12.04 -5.54
C SER A 224 19.04 -11.27 -6.82
N THR A 225 17.97 -10.89 -7.49
CA THR A 225 17.99 -9.84 -8.53
C THR A 225 17.63 -8.53 -7.86
N ILE A 226 18.44 -7.50 -8.10
CA ILE A 226 18.20 -6.15 -7.62
C ILE A 226 17.91 -5.26 -8.83
N VAL A 227 16.78 -4.58 -8.80
CA VAL A 227 16.40 -3.54 -9.76
C VAL A 227 16.50 -2.21 -9.04
N THR A 228 17.31 -1.26 -9.50
CA THR A 228 17.34 0.10 -8.96
C THR A 228 16.63 1.08 -9.89
N HIS A 229 16.27 2.24 -9.34
CA HIS A 229 15.78 3.41 -10.05
C HIS A 229 16.43 4.66 -9.47
N ASN A 230 17.07 5.47 -10.32
CA ASN A 230 17.88 6.62 -9.87
C ASN A 230 17.00 7.82 -9.44
N LEU A 231 17.15 8.25 -8.19
CA LEU A 231 16.40 9.37 -7.60
C LEU A 231 16.84 10.75 -8.14
N LEU A 232 18.10 10.89 -8.59
CA LEU A 232 18.61 12.14 -9.15
C LEU A 232 17.91 12.53 -10.46
N CYS A 233 17.24 11.58 -11.11
CA CYS A 233 16.41 11.82 -12.29
C CYS A 233 15.02 12.42 -11.95
N ILE A 234 14.55 12.36 -10.70
CA ILE A 234 13.17 12.69 -10.30
C ILE A 234 13.02 14.20 -9.98
N SER A 235 13.52 15.06 -10.87
CA SER A 235 13.50 16.54 -10.79
C SER A 235 14.24 17.16 -9.59
N GLU A 236 14.75 18.38 -9.76
CA GLU A 236 15.40 19.12 -8.67
C GLU A 236 14.52 19.31 -7.42
N ARG A 237 13.19 19.24 -7.57
CA ARG A 237 12.20 19.42 -6.49
C ARG A 237 12.08 18.24 -5.52
N ALA A 238 12.39 17.02 -5.94
CA ALA A 238 12.43 15.87 -5.02
C ALA A 238 13.75 15.82 -4.22
N VAL A 239 14.76 16.52 -4.71
CA VAL A 239 16.16 16.34 -4.32
C VAL A 239 16.54 17.16 -3.08
N GLU A 240 15.73 18.15 -2.66
CA GLU A 240 15.94 18.88 -1.40
C GLU A 240 15.94 17.96 -0.16
N GLY A 241 15.07 16.94 -0.14
CA GLY A 241 15.07 15.94 0.93
C GLY A 241 16.15 14.86 0.73
N ALA A 242 16.38 14.41 -0.51
CA ALA A 242 17.32 13.30 -0.78
C ALA A 242 18.79 13.68 -0.59
N LYS A 243 19.19 14.92 -0.91
CA LYS A 243 20.58 15.43 -0.74
C LYS A 243 21.05 15.44 0.71
N GLU A 244 20.15 15.51 1.69
CA GLU A 244 20.51 15.48 3.12
C GLU A 244 20.94 14.07 3.57
N PHE A 245 20.56 13.01 2.83
CA PHE A 245 20.71 11.62 3.27
C PHE A 245 21.57 10.72 2.36
N ASP A 246 22.20 11.28 1.33
CA ASP A 246 23.08 10.54 0.38
C ASP A 246 22.34 9.37 -0.31
N LEU A 247 21.08 9.61 -0.67
CA LEU A 247 20.16 8.63 -1.25
C LEU A 247 20.01 8.83 -2.76
N ASP A 248 20.70 7.99 -3.53
CA ASP A 248 20.76 8.07 -4.98
C ASP A 248 19.74 7.20 -5.71
N SER A 249 19.13 6.21 -5.04
CA SER A 249 18.22 5.28 -5.71
C SER A 249 17.13 4.68 -4.82
N VAL A 250 16.10 4.14 -5.47
CA VAL A 250 15.14 3.18 -4.90
C VAL A 250 15.45 1.81 -5.49
N ALA A 251 15.54 0.78 -4.66
CA ALA A 251 15.82 -0.59 -5.05
C ALA A 251 14.63 -1.52 -4.77
N LEU A 252 14.30 -2.39 -5.71
CA LEU A 252 13.52 -3.60 -5.48
C LEU A 252 14.49 -4.78 -5.44
N VAL A 253 14.58 -5.44 -4.29
CA VAL A 253 15.35 -6.67 -4.10
C VAL A 253 14.41 -7.86 -4.17
N MET A 254 14.72 -8.80 -5.05
CA MET A 254 13.95 -10.02 -5.30
C MET A 254 14.83 -11.24 -5.02
N ALA A 255 14.53 -12.01 -3.97
CA ALA A 255 15.26 -13.22 -3.60
C ALA A 255 14.38 -14.46 -3.75
N VAL A 256 14.95 -15.57 -4.24
CA VAL A 256 14.23 -16.83 -4.48
C VAL A 256 14.87 -17.96 -3.67
N PHE A 257 14.01 -18.78 -3.06
CA PHE A 257 14.38 -19.94 -2.26
C PHE A 257 13.61 -21.17 -2.74
N ILE A 258 14.29 -22.31 -2.86
CA ILE A 258 13.70 -23.62 -3.17
C ILE A 258 13.97 -24.53 -1.96
N ASP A 259 12.91 -25.11 -1.40
CA ASP A 259 12.92 -25.94 -0.18
C ASP A 259 13.72 -25.29 0.98
N ASN A 260 13.49 -23.99 1.18
CA ASN A 260 14.16 -23.10 2.14
C ASN A 260 15.67 -22.87 1.90
N LYS A 261 16.23 -23.30 0.76
CA LYS A 261 17.60 -22.98 0.35
C LYS A 261 17.60 -21.81 -0.65
N PRO A 262 18.49 -20.82 -0.53
CA PRO A 262 18.57 -19.73 -1.50
C PRO A 262 19.02 -20.28 -2.87
N CYS A 263 18.38 -19.84 -3.94
CA CYS A 263 18.64 -20.30 -5.30
C CYS A 263 19.22 -19.16 -6.14
N ASN A 264 20.17 -19.47 -7.02
CA ASN A 264 20.72 -18.47 -7.94
C ASN A 264 19.65 -18.06 -8.98
N ILE A 265 19.50 -16.76 -9.20
CA ILE A 265 18.57 -16.22 -10.19
C ILE A 265 19.39 -15.83 -11.44
N PRO A 266 19.52 -16.68 -12.47
CA PRO A 266 20.17 -16.30 -13.72
C PRO A 266 19.56 -15.03 -14.31
N SER A 267 20.40 -14.24 -14.98
CA SER A 267 20.00 -13.00 -15.66
C SER A 267 19.00 -13.21 -16.79
N ASP A 268 18.90 -14.44 -17.33
CA ASP A 268 17.84 -14.86 -18.24
C ASP A 268 16.83 -15.77 -17.52
N SER A 269 15.55 -15.40 -17.58
CA SER A 269 14.56 -15.78 -16.57
C SER A 269 13.91 -17.15 -16.76
N ARG A 270 14.43 -17.96 -17.70
CA ARG A 270 13.90 -19.29 -18.06
C ARG A 270 14.70 -20.47 -17.51
N GLU A 271 15.95 -20.27 -17.08
CA GLU A 271 16.85 -21.38 -16.70
C GLU A 271 17.02 -21.59 -15.18
N TRP A 272 16.35 -20.80 -14.35
CA TRP A 272 16.54 -20.80 -12.88
C TRP A 272 16.08 -22.10 -12.17
N LEU A 273 15.25 -22.92 -12.83
CA LEU A 273 14.78 -24.24 -12.35
C LEU A 273 15.66 -25.41 -12.82
N SER A 274 16.95 -25.15 -13.09
CA SER A 274 17.88 -26.14 -13.64
C SER A 274 18.57 -27.02 -12.58
N GLY A 275 18.67 -26.60 -11.32
CA GLY A 275 19.32 -27.36 -10.24
C GLY A 275 18.40 -28.32 -9.47
N ASP A 276 18.96 -29.46 -9.02
CA ASP A 276 18.52 -30.41 -7.96
C ASP A 276 17.06 -30.89 -7.84
N LEU A 277 16.14 -30.45 -8.71
CA LEU A 277 14.75 -30.90 -8.72
C LEU A 277 14.65 -32.38 -9.12
N GLN A 278 13.80 -33.12 -8.41
CA GLN A 278 13.44 -34.50 -8.74
C GLN A 278 12.61 -34.54 -10.03
N GLU A 279 12.53 -35.71 -10.66
CA GLU A 279 11.73 -35.86 -11.88
C GLU A 279 10.23 -35.69 -11.60
N SER A 280 9.77 -36.05 -10.39
CA SER A 280 8.43 -35.79 -9.87
C SER A 280 8.49 -35.65 -8.35
N GLY A 281 7.50 -35.02 -7.73
CA GLY A 281 7.44 -34.90 -6.27
C GLY A 281 6.78 -33.62 -5.79
N LYS A 282 7.26 -33.11 -4.65
CA LYS A 282 6.85 -31.82 -4.08
C LYS A 282 8.01 -30.83 -4.11
N VAL A 283 7.70 -29.54 -4.23
CA VAL A 283 8.66 -28.44 -4.12
C VAL A 283 8.02 -27.25 -3.41
N GLY A 284 8.73 -26.69 -2.42
CA GLY A 284 8.42 -25.39 -1.84
C GLY A 284 9.23 -24.29 -2.51
N VAL A 285 8.58 -23.29 -3.08
CA VAL A 285 9.24 -22.12 -3.69
C VAL A 285 8.80 -20.88 -2.94
N THR A 286 9.77 -20.14 -2.38
CA THR A 286 9.50 -18.86 -1.71
C THR A 286 10.20 -17.75 -2.48
N MET A 287 9.46 -16.69 -2.81
CA MET A 287 10.02 -15.46 -3.35
C MET A 287 9.75 -14.29 -2.39
N ALA A 288 10.81 -13.54 -2.05
CA ALA A 288 10.73 -12.38 -1.17
C ALA A 288 11.07 -11.11 -1.96
N TYR A 289 10.28 -10.06 -1.75
CA TYR A 289 10.32 -8.81 -2.50
C TYR A 289 10.38 -7.59 -1.58
N ARG A 290 11.52 -6.89 -1.55
CA ARG A 290 11.72 -5.70 -0.72
C ARG A 290 11.94 -4.47 -1.57
N LEU A 291 10.97 -3.55 -1.58
CA LEU A 291 11.14 -2.20 -2.11
C LEU A 291 11.74 -1.32 -1.01
N GLN A 292 12.83 -0.60 -1.27
CA GLN A 292 13.54 0.20 -0.27
C GLN A 292 14.37 1.34 -0.90
N LEU A 293 14.81 2.30 -0.07
CA LEU A 293 15.83 3.27 -0.47
C LEU A 293 17.22 2.64 -0.44
N SER A 294 18.08 3.03 -1.37
CA SER A 294 19.48 2.58 -1.43
C SER A 294 20.40 3.74 -1.82
N SER A 295 21.45 3.95 -1.01
CA SER A 295 22.66 4.65 -1.45
C SER A 295 23.45 3.74 -2.42
N GLN A 296 24.54 4.26 -2.98
CA GLN A 296 25.48 3.45 -3.78
C GLN A 296 26.32 2.46 -2.93
N ASN A 297 26.13 2.41 -1.60
CA ASN A 297 26.94 1.60 -0.69
C ASN A 297 26.09 0.94 0.44
N PRO A 298 25.13 0.05 0.10
CA PRO A 298 24.19 -0.53 1.08
C PRO A 298 24.77 -1.76 1.80
N HIS A 299 24.76 -1.76 3.15
CA HIS A 299 25.16 -2.94 3.93
C HIS A 299 24.19 -4.12 3.72
N TRP A 300 24.69 -5.23 3.18
CA TRP A 300 23.92 -6.41 2.76
C TRP A 300 23.01 -7.06 3.82
N ILE A 301 23.23 -6.82 5.11
CA ILE A 301 22.38 -7.30 6.22
C ILE A 301 20.92 -6.81 6.07
N SER A 302 20.72 -5.77 5.25
CA SER A 302 19.47 -5.09 4.97
C SER A 302 18.42 -5.84 4.10
N HIS A 303 18.24 -7.15 4.24
CA HIS A 303 17.43 -7.93 3.27
C HIS A 303 16.56 -9.07 3.85
N ILE A 304 16.10 -8.99 5.11
CA ILE A 304 15.62 -10.16 5.89
C ILE A 304 14.24 -9.89 6.56
N ILE A 305 13.45 -10.94 6.85
CA ILE A 305 12.00 -10.91 7.22
C ILE A 305 11.62 -12.00 8.26
N LYS A 306 10.60 -11.79 9.10
CA LYS A 306 9.96 -12.84 9.94
C LYS A 306 8.40 -12.78 9.97
N PRO A 307 7.66 -13.87 10.32
CA PRO A 307 6.19 -13.92 10.20
C PRO A 307 5.38 -14.22 11.49
N SER A 308 4.27 -13.48 11.73
CA SER A 308 3.17 -13.72 12.71
C SER A 308 2.05 -12.64 12.55
N GLN A 309 0.84 -12.65 13.12
CA GLN A 309 -0.16 -13.66 13.60
C GLN A 309 -1.53 -12.94 13.65
N ALA A 310 -2.70 -13.58 13.38
CA ALA A 310 -4.02 -13.00 13.70
C ALA A 310 -5.22 -13.98 13.62
N LEU A 311 -6.39 -13.63 14.19
CA LEU A 311 -7.57 -14.51 14.33
C LEU A 311 -8.92 -13.89 13.89
N LYS A 312 -10.05 -14.55 14.23
CA LYS A 312 -11.36 -14.48 13.54
C LYS A 312 -12.39 -13.45 14.09
N LEU A 313 -13.23 -13.00 13.16
CA LEU A 313 -14.41 -12.08 13.17
C LEU A 313 -15.32 -12.55 11.99
N GLY A 314 -16.21 -11.75 11.36
CA GLY A 314 -16.92 -12.17 10.13
C GLY A 314 -16.12 -11.91 8.84
N PHE A 315 -16.05 -12.84 7.87
CA PHE A 315 -15.15 -12.75 6.70
C PHE A 315 -15.15 -11.41 5.95
N ILE A 316 -16.29 -11.00 5.38
CA ILE A 316 -16.40 -9.76 4.59
C ILE A 316 -16.00 -8.53 5.43
N PHE A 317 -16.44 -8.51 6.69
CA PHE A 317 -16.16 -7.42 7.63
C PHE A 317 -14.68 -7.38 8.03
N ARG A 318 -14.05 -8.52 8.32
CA ARG A 318 -12.60 -8.65 8.53
C ARG A 318 -11.83 -8.19 7.31
N ARG A 319 -12.23 -8.63 6.12
CA ARG A 319 -11.51 -8.30 4.89
C ARG A 319 -11.54 -6.79 4.64
N HIS A 320 -12.67 -6.12 4.83
CA HIS A 320 -12.72 -4.65 4.79
C HIS A 320 -11.90 -4.00 5.91
N LEU A 321 -11.98 -4.50 7.15
CA LEU A 321 -11.20 -3.98 8.28
C LEU A 321 -9.70 -4.09 8.06
N GLU A 322 -9.19 -5.26 7.67
CA GLU A 322 -7.78 -5.46 7.34
C GLU A 322 -7.38 -4.72 6.07
N HIS A 323 -8.26 -4.56 5.07
CA HIS A 323 -7.96 -3.71 3.92
C HIS A 323 -7.73 -2.25 4.35
N VAL A 324 -8.61 -1.69 5.19
CA VAL A 324 -8.41 -0.34 5.73
C VAL A 324 -7.12 -0.28 6.57
N LEU A 325 -6.96 -1.19 7.55
CA LEU A 325 -5.86 -1.20 8.51
C LEU A 325 -4.51 -1.70 7.97
N SER A 326 -4.40 -2.10 6.69
CA SER A 326 -3.14 -2.59 6.12
C SER A 326 -2.84 -2.16 4.69
N VAL A 327 -3.84 -1.73 3.92
CA VAL A 327 -3.69 -1.21 2.54
C VAL A 327 -4.00 0.29 2.47
N CYS A 328 -5.04 0.76 3.18
CA CYS A 328 -5.37 2.18 3.20
C CYS A 328 -4.44 2.97 4.14
N THR A 329 -4.04 2.39 5.28
CA THR A 329 -3.14 3.03 6.27
C THR A 329 -1.68 2.99 5.84
N ILE A 330 -1.15 4.15 5.47
CA ILE A 330 0.25 4.34 5.13
C ILE A 330 0.91 5.17 6.24
N PRO A 331 1.85 4.62 7.03
CA PRO A 331 2.72 5.41 7.90
C PRO A 331 3.51 6.44 7.08
N THR A 332 3.64 7.64 7.64
CA THR A 332 4.29 8.79 6.99
C THR A 332 5.30 9.41 7.94
N THR A 333 6.41 9.85 7.38
CA THR A 333 7.56 10.41 8.08
C THR A 333 7.97 11.69 7.38
N GLU A 334 8.45 12.68 8.13
CA GLU A 334 8.96 13.92 7.52
C GLU A 334 10.36 13.74 6.90
N ARG A 335 11.02 12.64 7.24
CA ARG A 335 12.31 12.21 6.69
C ARG A 335 12.14 10.92 5.86
N PRO A 336 12.98 10.69 4.84
CA PRO A 336 13.02 9.42 4.12
C PRO A 336 13.24 8.24 5.07
N ILE A 337 12.52 7.14 4.85
CA ILE A 337 12.60 5.96 5.74
C ILE A 337 13.88 5.18 5.43
N LYS A 338 14.84 5.26 6.34
CA LYS A 338 16.05 4.42 6.30
C LYS A 338 15.72 2.97 6.61
N TYR A 339 16.59 2.08 6.14
CA TYR A 339 16.35 0.64 6.20
C TYR A 339 16.13 0.08 7.62
N ASP A 340 16.96 0.47 8.59
CA ASP A 340 16.98 -0.08 9.95
C ASP A 340 16.03 0.65 10.93
N GLU A 341 15.42 1.76 10.51
CA GLU A 341 14.59 2.57 11.40
C GLU A 341 13.16 2.00 11.42
N PRO A 342 12.67 1.48 12.56
CA PRO A 342 11.25 1.14 12.68
C PRO A 342 10.41 2.40 12.50
N PRO A 343 9.17 2.29 11.98
CA PRO A 343 8.28 3.45 11.87
C PRO A 343 8.12 4.10 13.25
N SER A 344 8.41 5.40 13.34
CA SER A 344 8.44 6.13 14.62
C SER A 344 7.14 5.95 15.40
N GLU A 345 7.21 5.71 16.71
CA GLU A 345 6.01 5.51 17.56
C GLU A 345 5.09 6.75 17.57
N ASP A 346 5.63 7.96 17.39
CA ASP A 346 4.88 9.21 17.18
C ASP A 346 4.29 9.37 15.76
N GLY A 347 4.36 8.32 14.94
CA GLY A 347 4.15 8.36 13.50
C GLY A 347 2.80 8.91 13.07
N LYS A 348 2.82 9.78 12.06
CA LYS A 348 1.64 10.26 11.35
C LYS A 348 1.18 9.18 10.35
N ILE A 349 -0.11 8.94 10.20
CA ILE A 349 -0.64 7.99 9.20
C ILE A 349 -1.48 8.73 8.15
N ALA A 350 -1.21 8.52 6.88
CA ALA A 350 -2.10 8.91 5.79
C ALA A 350 -3.08 7.76 5.48
N LEU A 351 -4.38 8.05 5.45
CA LEU A 351 -5.39 7.12 4.96
C LEU A 351 -5.64 7.36 3.47
N THR A 352 -5.29 6.36 2.65
CA THR A 352 -5.41 6.40 1.19
C THR A 352 -6.71 5.75 0.72
N CYS A 353 -7.12 6.07 -0.51
CA CYS A 353 -8.25 5.42 -1.17
C CYS A 353 -7.97 3.99 -1.64
N SER A 354 -6.75 3.47 -1.45
CA SER A 354 -6.26 2.15 -1.90
C SER A 354 -6.50 1.77 -3.37
N ASP A 355 -6.88 2.74 -4.23
CA ASP A 355 -6.94 2.56 -5.68
C ASP A 355 -5.55 2.16 -6.18
N MET A 356 -5.47 0.96 -6.75
CA MET A 356 -4.25 0.34 -7.27
C MET A 356 -3.47 1.24 -8.22
N SER A 357 -4.14 2.13 -8.94
CA SER A 357 -3.46 3.05 -9.85
C SER A 357 -2.65 4.13 -9.13
N CYS A 358 -2.97 4.48 -7.87
CA CYS A 358 -2.53 5.77 -7.32
C CYS A 358 -2.40 5.97 -5.80
N HIS A 359 -2.94 5.13 -4.90
CA HIS A 359 -2.76 5.30 -3.43
C HIS A 359 -2.95 6.76 -2.90
N ARG A 360 -3.83 7.55 -3.50
CA ARG A 360 -4.02 8.98 -3.13
C ARG A 360 -4.74 9.13 -1.81
N VAL A 361 -4.48 10.21 -1.08
CA VAL A 361 -5.35 10.66 -0.01
C VAL A 361 -6.52 11.44 -0.62
N LEU A 362 -7.73 10.92 -0.44
CA LEU A 362 -8.98 11.58 -0.75
C LEU A 362 -9.71 11.82 0.56
N THR A 363 -10.02 13.07 0.91
CA THR A 363 -10.70 13.41 2.18
C THR A 363 -11.93 12.56 2.43
N SER A 364 -12.78 12.35 1.40
CA SER A 364 -13.99 11.53 1.52
C SER A 364 -13.68 10.06 1.82
N ALA A 365 -12.67 9.47 1.16
CA ALA A 365 -12.25 8.10 1.44
C ALA A 365 -11.69 7.95 2.86
N SER A 366 -10.86 8.91 3.30
CA SER A 366 -10.32 8.95 4.66
C SER A 366 -11.43 9.10 5.70
N PHE A 367 -12.40 9.99 5.47
CA PHE A 367 -13.57 10.20 6.32
C PHE A 367 -14.40 8.93 6.48
N PHE A 368 -14.76 8.26 5.38
CA PHE A 368 -15.53 7.01 5.45
C PHE A 368 -14.74 5.86 6.08
N ALA A 369 -13.42 5.80 5.84
CA ALA A 369 -12.54 4.84 6.53
C ALA A 369 -12.53 5.07 8.05
N ILE A 370 -12.33 6.31 8.53
CA ILE A 370 -12.40 6.63 9.96
C ILE A 370 -13.78 6.33 10.53
N ALA A 371 -14.86 6.75 9.87
CA ALA A 371 -16.23 6.49 10.32
C ALA A 371 -16.54 4.98 10.45
N PHE A 372 -16.03 4.18 9.52
CA PHE A 372 -16.06 2.72 9.62
C PHE A 372 -15.25 2.21 10.82
N LEU A 373 -13.97 2.61 10.96
CA LEU A 373 -13.10 2.17 12.06
C LEU A 373 -13.66 2.54 13.44
N LEU A 374 -14.22 3.74 13.61
CA LEU A 374 -14.88 4.17 14.85
C LEU A 374 -16.14 3.34 15.14
N SER A 375 -16.93 3.00 14.11
CA SER A 375 -18.10 2.12 14.25
C SER A 375 -17.70 0.70 14.63
N VAL A 376 -16.63 0.16 14.02
CA VAL A 376 -16.07 -1.15 14.39
C VAL A 376 -15.54 -1.13 15.82
N HIS A 377 -14.81 -0.09 16.22
CA HIS A 377 -14.31 0.06 17.58
C HIS A 377 -15.46 0.12 18.60
N ALA A 378 -16.54 0.87 18.31
CA ALA A 378 -17.72 0.92 19.16
C ALA A 378 -18.41 -0.45 19.28
N PHE A 379 -18.53 -1.20 18.18
CA PHE A 379 -19.03 -2.58 18.19
C PHE A 379 -18.14 -3.52 19.03
N LEU A 380 -16.81 -3.39 18.91
CA LEU A 380 -15.86 -4.20 19.67
C LEU A 380 -15.81 -3.84 21.17
N ASN A 381 -16.47 -2.77 21.64
CA ASN A 381 -16.60 -2.50 23.08
C ASN A 381 -17.44 -3.56 23.81
N ALA A 382 -18.26 -4.35 23.11
CA ALA A 382 -18.95 -5.51 23.67
C ALA A 382 -18.05 -6.73 23.93
N TYR A 383 -16.75 -6.64 23.59
CA TYR A 383 -15.76 -7.72 23.69
C TYR A 383 -14.52 -7.20 24.43
N GLU A 384 -14.27 -7.70 25.64
CA GLU A 384 -13.29 -7.10 26.55
C GLU A 384 -11.85 -7.64 26.40
N GLU A 385 -11.66 -8.86 25.88
CA GLU A 385 -10.37 -9.56 25.93
C GLU A 385 -9.84 -10.05 24.56
N GLY A 386 -8.55 -10.39 24.55
CA GLY A 386 -7.87 -11.06 23.43
C GLY A 386 -7.76 -10.20 22.17
N TYR A 387 -7.96 -10.84 21.01
CA TYR A 387 -7.76 -10.23 19.69
C TYR A 387 -8.65 -8.99 19.45
N ALA A 388 -9.84 -8.93 20.05
CA ALA A 388 -10.70 -7.76 19.99
C ALA A 388 -10.04 -6.52 20.62
N GLN A 389 -9.27 -6.69 21.70
CA GLN A 389 -8.49 -5.59 22.29
C GLN A 389 -7.35 -5.17 21.36
N THR A 390 -6.58 -6.12 20.81
CA THR A 390 -5.51 -5.83 19.84
C THR A 390 -6.03 -5.04 18.62
N LEU A 391 -7.22 -5.38 18.12
CA LEU A 391 -7.89 -4.63 17.06
C LEU A 391 -8.33 -3.24 17.50
N LYS A 392 -8.98 -3.08 18.67
CA LYS A 392 -9.33 -1.77 19.22
C LYS A 392 -8.10 -0.87 19.35
N ASP A 393 -7.00 -1.38 19.89
CA ASP A 393 -5.75 -0.63 20.04
C ASP A 393 -5.14 -0.24 18.68
N ARG A 394 -5.14 -1.15 17.70
CA ARG A 394 -4.66 -0.86 16.33
C ARG A 394 -5.53 0.19 15.63
N MET A 395 -6.86 0.10 15.75
CA MET A 395 -7.78 1.12 15.22
C MET A 395 -7.58 2.47 15.91
N LYS A 396 -7.44 2.49 17.24
CA LYS A 396 -7.18 3.71 18.00
C LYS A 396 -5.88 4.38 17.57
N ARG A 397 -4.78 3.62 17.46
CA ARG A 397 -3.49 4.13 16.94
C ARG A 397 -3.63 4.71 15.54
N VAL A 398 -4.33 4.02 14.63
CA VAL A 398 -4.57 4.50 13.26
C VAL A 398 -5.36 5.81 13.24
N CYS A 399 -6.47 5.90 13.99
CA CYS A 399 -7.28 7.11 14.06
C CYS A 399 -6.48 8.28 14.67
N GLU A 400 -5.74 8.06 15.75
CA GLU A 400 -4.91 9.09 16.39
C GLU A 400 -3.78 9.59 15.47
N ALA A 401 -3.05 8.66 14.85
CA ALA A 401 -1.98 8.97 13.91
C ALA A 401 -2.49 9.69 12.66
N HIS A 402 -3.71 9.37 12.18
CA HIS A 402 -4.33 10.08 11.06
C HIS A 402 -4.81 11.48 11.46
N MET A 403 -5.39 11.63 12.66
CA MET A 403 -5.71 12.95 13.21
C MET A 403 -4.46 13.84 13.32
N LYS A 404 -3.34 13.31 13.84
CA LYS A 404 -2.04 14.00 13.86
C LYS A 404 -1.60 14.42 12.46
N TRP A 405 -1.71 13.52 11.47
CA TRP A 405 -1.40 13.83 10.07
C TRP A 405 -2.24 15.01 9.55
N VAL A 406 -3.58 14.92 9.65
CA VAL A 406 -4.56 15.94 9.23
C VAL A 406 -4.26 17.32 9.83
N LEU A 407 -4.01 17.38 11.14
CA LEU A 407 -3.73 18.62 11.85
C LEU A 407 -2.37 19.25 11.47
N THR A 408 -1.49 18.51 10.79
CA THR A 408 -0.22 19.03 10.23
C THR A 408 -0.28 19.33 8.73
N LEU A 409 -1.41 19.10 8.05
CA LEU A 409 -1.56 19.41 6.63
C LEU A 409 -1.43 20.91 6.36
N LYS A 410 -0.71 21.25 5.29
CA LYS A 410 -0.67 22.62 4.75
C LYS A 410 -2.03 22.99 4.14
N THR A 411 -2.48 24.21 4.36
CA THR A 411 -3.77 24.75 3.88
C THR A 411 -3.51 25.89 2.90
N GLN A 412 -4.47 26.20 2.01
CA GLN A 412 -4.26 27.19 0.94
C GLN A 412 -4.30 28.62 1.46
N ALA A 413 -5.42 29.00 2.07
CA ALA A 413 -5.45 30.01 3.12
C ALA A 413 -5.37 29.27 4.46
N GLU A 414 -4.87 29.92 5.52
CA GLU A 414 -4.85 29.35 6.87
C GLU A 414 -6.20 28.70 7.19
N GLY A 415 -6.27 27.39 7.38
CA GLY A 415 -7.50 26.67 7.73
C GLY A 415 -8.32 26.06 6.59
N ILE A 416 -8.17 26.47 5.32
CA ILE A 416 -8.91 25.84 4.21
C ILE A 416 -8.16 24.60 3.72
N PHE A 417 -8.73 23.42 3.96
CA PHE A 417 -8.18 22.15 3.48
C PHE A 417 -8.28 22.02 1.96
N MET A 418 -7.25 21.46 1.36
CA MET A 418 -7.20 21.12 -0.06
C MET A 418 -7.87 19.76 -0.31
N PRO A 419 -8.41 19.53 -1.52
CA PRO A 419 -9.09 18.28 -1.87
C PRO A 419 -8.16 17.10 -2.06
N TYR A 420 -6.90 17.36 -2.44
CA TYR A 420 -5.91 16.35 -2.75
C TYR A 420 -4.59 16.67 -2.06
N TYR A 421 -4.07 15.67 -1.37
CA TYR A 421 -2.81 15.71 -0.64
C TYR A 421 -1.93 14.54 -1.04
N TRP A 422 -0.64 14.82 -1.17
CA TRP A 422 0.39 13.80 -1.13
C TRP A 422 0.47 13.19 0.27
N LEU A 423 1.03 11.99 0.37
CA LEU A 423 1.24 11.31 1.66
C LEU A 423 2.15 12.12 2.60
N SER A 424 3.07 12.91 2.03
CA SER A 424 3.87 13.92 2.74
C SER A 424 3.07 15.11 3.33
N GLY A 425 1.75 15.15 3.15
CA GLY A 425 0.88 16.25 3.60
C GLY A 425 1.02 17.54 2.80
N LYS A 426 1.83 17.53 1.73
CA LYS A 426 1.92 18.61 0.74
C LYS A 426 0.65 18.59 -0.15
N PRO A 427 -0.01 19.74 -0.41
CA PRO A 427 -1.15 19.78 -1.31
C PRO A 427 -0.69 19.55 -2.76
N PHE A 428 -1.62 19.11 -3.60
CA PHE A 428 -1.41 19.05 -5.05
C PHE A 428 -1.22 20.47 -5.62
N GLN A 429 -0.37 20.62 -6.66
CA GLN A 429 -0.21 21.85 -7.42
C GLN A 429 -1.28 21.96 -8.52
N ASP A 430 -1.59 23.17 -9.01
CA ASP A 430 -2.71 23.40 -9.94
C ASP A 430 -2.68 22.53 -11.22
N ASP A 431 -1.50 22.19 -11.73
CA ASP A 431 -1.36 21.30 -12.89
C ASP A 431 -1.74 19.82 -12.60
N CYS A 432 -1.66 19.37 -11.35
CA CYS A 432 -2.05 18.02 -10.92
C CYS A 432 -3.54 17.70 -11.12
N TYR A 433 -4.39 18.74 -11.13
CA TYR A 433 -5.83 18.58 -11.07
C TYR A 433 -6.43 18.04 -12.38
N ARG A 434 -5.70 18.14 -13.50
CA ARG A 434 -6.12 17.66 -14.82
C ARG A 434 -6.42 16.15 -14.86
N HIS A 435 -5.87 15.38 -13.93
CA HIS A 435 -6.04 13.91 -13.83
C HIS A 435 -6.78 13.48 -12.55
N CYS A 436 -7.33 14.44 -11.80
CA CYS A 436 -8.15 14.21 -10.63
C CYS A 436 -9.63 14.54 -10.93
N PRO A 437 -10.59 14.03 -10.12
CA PRO A 437 -11.95 14.56 -10.15
C PRO A 437 -11.96 16.09 -9.95
N SER A 438 -13.03 16.76 -10.37
CA SER A 438 -13.16 18.20 -10.14
C SER A 438 -13.12 18.49 -8.63
N PRO A 439 -12.21 19.36 -8.16
CA PRO A 439 -11.97 19.57 -6.74
C PRO A 439 -13.16 20.20 -6.03
N ASN A 440 -13.68 19.55 -4.98
CA ASN A 440 -14.84 20.06 -4.23
C ASN A 440 -14.43 20.80 -2.94
N TYR A 441 -13.69 21.89 -3.09
CA TYR A 441 -13.20 22.75 -1.99
C TYR A 441 -14.23 23.03 -0.88
N LEU A 442 -15.51 23.09 -1.23
CA LEU A 442 -16.61 23.35 -0.33
C LEU A 442 -16.85 22.24 0.72
N THR A 443 -16.59 20.96 0.41
CA THR A 443 -16.79 19.83 1.35
C THR A 443 -15.53 19.36 2.07
N GLU A 444 -14.35 19.72 1.58
CA GLU A 444 -13.08 19.20 2.13
C GLU A 444 -12.92 19.57 3.61
N THR A 445 -13.06 20.86 3.95
CA THR A 445 -12.94 21.31 5.32
C THR A 445 -14.04 20.74 6.24
N PRO A 446 -15.34 20.75 5.87
CA PRO A 446 -16.38 20.06 6.62
C PRO A 446 -16.07 18.59 6.96
N LEU A 447 -15.62 17.81 5.98
CA LEU A 447 -15.34 16.39 6.17
C LEU A 447 -14.12 16.17 7.10
N GLN A 448 -13.08 17.00 6.99
CA GLN A 448 -11.93 16.97 7.90
C GLN A 448 -12.32 17.35 9.33
N VAL A 449 -13.16 18.38 9.51
CA VAL A 449 -13.71 18.76 10.83
C VAL A 449 -14.50 17.59 11.43
N LEU A 450 -15.47 17.05 10.70
CA LEU A 450 -16.29 15.91 11.14
C LEU A 450 -15.46 14.68 11.49
N MET A 451 -14.41 14.40 10.72
CA MET A 451 -13.51 13.27 10.97
C MET A 451 -12.76 13.44 12.30
N VAL A 452 -12.16 14.61 12.52
CA VAL A 452 -11.37 14.90 13.72
C VAL A 452 -12.25 15.00 14.97
N THR A 453 -13.42 15.65 14.89
CA THR A 453 -14.36 15.70 16.03
C THR A 453 -14.89 14.32 16.40
N SER A 454 -15.21 13.46 15.42
CA SER A 454 -15.64 12.08 15.68
C SER A 454 -14.54 11.26 16.38
N ILE A 455 -13.27 11.43 15.98
CA ILE A 455 -12.13 10.76 16.63
C ILE A 455 -12.02 11.19 18.10
N PHE A 456 -12.10 12.49 18.39
CA PHE A 456 -12.08 13.00 19.76
C PHE A 456 -13.24 12.45 20.61
N GLN A 457 -14.47 12.55 20.11
CA GLN A 457 -15.67 12.13 20.83
C GLN A 457 -15.66 10.62 21.16
N VAL A 458 -15.22 9.78 20.24
CA VAL A 458 -15.28 8.31 20.40
C VAL A 458 -14.07 7.75 21.16
N LEU A 459 -12.84 8.21 20.87
CA LEU A 459 -11.61 7.59 21.36
C LEU A 459 -10.96 8.33 22.54
N PHE A 460 -11.35 9.58 22.78
CA PHE A 460 -10.69 10.48 23.73
C PHE A 460 -11.64 11.37 24.58
N PRO A 461 -12.81 10.88 25.06
CA PRO A 461 -13.88 11.72 25.59
C PRO A 461 -13.56 12.53 26.88
N LYS A 462 -12.38 12.37 27.50
CA LYS A 462 -12.05 12.93 28.83
C LYS A 462 -10.56 13.30 29.06
N THR A 463 -9.77 13.53 28.00
CA THR A 463 -8.31 13.70 28.13
C THR A 463 -7.82 15.13 27.90
N ASP A 464 -7.20 15.73 28.92
CA ASP A 464 -6.51 17.03 28.85
C ASP A 464 -5.34 17.07 27.84
N SER A 465 -4.80 15.91 27.44
CA SER A 465 -3.65 15.73 26.55
C SER A 465 -3.91 16.12 25.08
N GLN A 466 -4.98 16.88 24.81
CA GLN A 466 -5.43 17.24 23.46
C GLN A 466 -5.67 18.73 23.28
N LYS A 467 -5.34 19.57 24.27
CA LYS A 467 -5.48 21.03 24.20
C LYS A 467 -4.77 21.63 22.97
N ASP A 468 -3.58 21.13 22.64
CA ASP A 468 -2.82 21.59 21.48
C ASP A 468 -3.55 21.26 20.17
N PHE A 469 -4.08 20.04 20.03
CA PHE A 469 -4.88 19.65 18.87
C PHE A 469 -6.22 20.41 18.80
N LYS A 470 -6.87 20.64 19.95
CA LYS A 470 -8.10 21.46 20.06
C LYS A 470 -7.83 22.87 19.52
N SER A 471 -6.75 23.53 19.95
CA SER A 471 -6.38 24.87 19.49
C SER A 471 -5.99 24.94 18.00
N ILE A 472 -5.32 23.91 17.47
CA ILE A 472 -5.01 23.83 16.03
C ILE A 472 -6.30 23.70 15.22
N LEU A 473 -7.24 22.84 15.64
CA LEU A 473 -8.52 22.66 14.94
C LEU A 473 -9.39 23.92 15.02
N GLU A 474 -9.46 24.56 16.19
CA GLU A 474 -10.19 25.81 16.42
C GLU A 474 -9.80 26.91 15.42
N LYS A 475 -8.49 27.17 15.26
CA LYS A 475 -7.98 28.15 14.29
C LYS A 475 -8.36 27.81 12.84
N ARG A 476 -8.38 26.52 12.48
CA ARG A 476 -8.80 26.05 11.15
C ARG A 476 -10.30 26.30 10.94
N ILE A 477 -11.13 25.97 11.94
CA ILE A 477 -12.58 26.22 11.94
C ILE A 477 -12.87 27.72 11.84
N GLU A 478 -12.22 28.57 12.65
CA GLU A 478 -12.43 30.01 12.65
C GLU A 478 -12.21 30.63 11.26
N SER A 479 -11.13 30.25 10.59
CA SER A 479 -10.84 30.73 9.23
C SER A 479 -11.76 30.14 8.17
N TRP A 480 -12.17 28.88 8.32
CA TRP A 480 -13.19 28.28 7.46
C TRP A 480 -14.55 28.99 7.58
N TYR A 481 -14.98 29.37 8.78
CA TYR A 481 -16.18 30.21 9.00
C TYR A 481 -16.03 31.60 8.35
N LYS A 482 -14.85 32.23 8.46
CA LYS A 482 -14.56 33.50 7.75
C LYS A 482 -14.68 33.33 6.24
N HIS A 483 -14.19 32.21 5.69
CA HIS A 483 -14.34 31.90 4.27
C HIS A 483 -15.81 31.69 3.88
N LEU A 484 -16.59 30.89 4.63
CA LEU A 484 -18.02 30.68 4.37
C LEU A 484 -18.80 32.00 4.33
N LYS A 485 -18.53 32.94 5.25
CA LYS A 485 -19.12 34.29 5.24
C LYS A 485 -18.73 35.12 4.01
N GLN A 486 -17.50 34.98 3.50
CA GLN A 486 -17.05 35.69 2.29
C GLN A 486 -17.78 35.19 1.03
N ILE A 487 -18.09 33.89 0.95
CA ILE A 487 -18.80 33.29 -0.18
C ILE A 487 -20.33 33.29 -0.01
N ASP A 488 -20.85 33.65 1.16
CA ASP A 488 -22.26 33.96 1.45
C ASP A 488 -22.42 35.42 1.95
N PRO A 489 -22.23 36.44 1.08
CA PRO A 489 -22.34 37.85 1.47
C PRO A 489 -23.78 38.29 1.80
N GLN A 490 -24.77 37.43 1.57
CA GLN A 490 -26.19 37.70 1.87
C GLN A 490 -26.63 37.08 3.20
N GLY A 491 -25.79 36.25 3.84
CA GLY A 491 -26.11 35.58 5.10
C GLY A 491 -27.18 34.50 4.97
N LEU A 492 -27.41 33.95 3.76
CA LEU A 492 -28.45 32.96 3.50
C LEU A 492 -28.10 31.57 4.04
N SER A 493 -26.85 31.33 4.46
CA SER A 493 -26.36 30.02 4.94
C SER A 493 -26.49 28.90 3.90
N VAL A 494 -26.37 29.26 2.61
CA VAL A 494 -26.35 28.32 1.47
C VAL A 494 -25.19 28.67 0.54
N TRP A 495 -24.34 27.68 0.24
CA TRP A 495 -23.08 27.89 -0.45
C TRP A 495 -23.06 27.20 -1.82
N ALA A 496 -22.79 27.98 -2.86
CA ALA A 496 -22.69 27.48 -4.23
C ALA A 496 -21.30 26.91 -4.53
N ARG A 497 -21.24 25.86 -5.36
CA ARG A 497 -19.98 25.48 -6.01
C ARG A 497 -19.61 26.52 -7.05
N LYS A 498 -18.33 26.90 -7.08
CA LYS A 498 -17.74 27.68 -8.18
C LYS A 498 -17.80 26.85 -9.47
N GLN A 499 -18.24 27.46 -10.57
CA GLN A 499 -18.39 26.85 -11.89
C GLN A 499 -17.78 27.79 -12.93
N ASP A 500 -17.30 27.23 -14.04
CA ASP A 500 -16.74 28.00 -15.16
C ASP A 500 -17.83 28.70 -16.00
N ASP A 501 -19.09 28.24 -15.92
CA ASP A 501 -20.25 28.84 -16.61
C ASP A 501 -20.81 30.08 -15.89
N GLY A 502 -20.29 30.43 -14.72
CA GLY A 502 -20.75 31.55 -13.90
C GLY A 502 -22.10 31.34 -13.22
N VAL A 503 -22.76 30.19 -13.39
CA VAL A 503 -24.06 29.89 -12.78
C VAL A 503 -23.83 29.22 -11.41
N PRO A 504 -24.26 29.82 -10.29
CA PRO A 504 -24.08 29.22 -8.97
C PRO A 504 -24.89 27.91 -8.88
N ARG A 505 -24.20 26.78 -8.69
CA ARG A 505 -24.84 25.48 -8.49
C ARG A 505 -24.77 25.08 -7.03
N TYR A 506 -25.93 24.96 -6.41
CA TYR A 506 -26.10 24.45 -5.05
C TYR A 506 -26.40 22.95 -5.12
N ARG A 507 -25.79 22.17 -4.23
CA ARG A 507 -26.20 20.79 -3.98
C ARG A 507 -26.50 20.61 -2.50
N LEU A 508 -27.54 19.83 -2.24
CA LEU A 508 -28.02 19.54 -0.89
C LEU A 508 -26.99 18.76 -0.05
N ASP A 509 -26.24 17.84 -0.67
CA ASP A 509 -25.21 17.07 0.03
C ASP A 509 -24.06 17.96 0.53
N ASP A 510 -23.61 18.94 -0.26
CA ASP A 510 -22.62 19.93 0.20
C ASP A 510 -23.12 20.70 1.44
N GLN A 511 -24.39 21.15 1.45
CA GLN A 511 -24.95 21.90 2.58
C GLN A 511 -25.04 21.03 3.84
N ILE A 512 -25.49 19.78 3.70
CA ILE A 512 -25.58 18.82 4.81
C ILE A 512 -24.23 18.60 5.48
N TRP A 513 -23.15 18.46 4.70
CA TRP A 513 -21.80 18.30 5.28
C TRP A 513 -21.35 19.56 6.04
N ILE A 514 -21.60 20.75 5.49
CA ILE A 514 -21.26 22.04 6.13
C ILE A 514 -22.04 22.21 7.44
N TRP A 515 -23.37 22.10 7.41
CA TRP A 515 -24.22 22.27 8.60
C TRP A 515 -23.85 21.27 9.69
N ARG A 516 -23.61 19.99 9.33
CA ARG A 516 -23.19 18.97 10.30
C ARG A 516 -21.81 19.30 10.91
N ALA A 517 -20.87 19.77 10.09
CA ALA A 517 -19.54 20.16 10.57
C ALA A 517 -19.59 21.39 11.49
N MET A 518 -20.47 22.36 11.21
CA MET A 518 -20.71 23.51 12.09
C MET A 518 -21.34 23.09 13.41
N GLY A 519 -22.37 22.23 13.40
CA GLY A 519 -22.97 21.70 14.64
C GLY A 519 -21.96 20.97 15.51
N CYS A 520 -21.13 20.09 14.92
CA CYS A 520 -20.05 19.42 15.66
C CYS A 520 -18.95 20.39 16.14
N ALA A 521 -18.77 21.55 15.51
CA ALA A 521 -17.85 22.57 15.98
C ALA A 521 -18.41 23.30 17.22
N GLU A 522 -19.69 23.66 17.19
CA GLU A 522 -20.41 24.29 18.30
C GLU A 522 -20.51 23.37 19.53
N GLU A 523 -20.80 22.07 19.34
CA GLU A 523 -20.77 21.04 20.39
C GLU A 523 -19.39 20.92 21.09
N MET A 524 -18.32 21.25 20.37
CA MET A 524 -16.95 21.25 20.87
C MET A 524 -16.52 22.59 21.47
N GLU A 525 -17.45 23.54 21.63
CA GLU A 525 -17.23 24.91 22.09
C GLU A 525 -16.33 25.74 21.15
N PHE A 526 -16.20 25.35 19.88
CA PHE A 526 -15.56 26.17 18.85
C PHE A 526 -16.58 27.17 18.27
N THR A 527 -16.86 28.24 19.01
CA THR A 527 -17.76 29.32 18.54
C THR A 527 -16.96 30.56 18.15
N PRO A 528 -16.69 30.78 16.85
CA PRO A 528 -16.12 32.04 16.37
C PRO A 528 -16.99 33.23 16.74
N GLU A 529 -16.39 34.39 17.00
CA GLU A 529 -17.17 35.61 17.26
C GLU A 529 -18.13 35.91 16.09
N GLY A 530 -19.42 35.97 16.41
CA GLY A 530 -20.50 36.16 15.45
C GLY A 530 -20.74 34.95 14.52
N SER A 531 -20.58 33.71 15.00
CA SER A 531 -20.99 32.51 14.26
C SER A 531 -22.47 32.55 13.84
N TYR A 532 -22.82 31.80 12.79
CA TYR A 532 -24.22 31.48 12.52
C TYR A 532 -24.75 30.70 13.73
N SER A 533 -25.92 31.08 14.27
CA SER A 533 -26.53 30.33 15.38
C SER A 533 -27.31 29.16 14.82
N SER A 534 -26.90 27.93 15.11
CA SER A 534 -27.65 26.71 14.75
C SER A 534 -29.06 26.68 15.32
N ALA A 535 -29.31 27.38 16.44
CA ALA A 535 -30.64 27.54 17.04
C ALA A 535 -31.60 28.45 16.25
N GLY A 536 -31.18 28.97 15.09
CA GLY A 536 -31.99 29.84 14.21
C GLY A 536 -32.39 29.24 12.87
N ILE A 537 -32.17 27.92 12.64
CA ILE A 537 -32.42 27.21 11.37
C ILE A 537 -33.43 26.07 11.60
#